data_AF-A0A9Q0PEX7-F1
#
_entry.id   AF-A0A9Q0PEX7-F1
#
_cell.length_a   1.000
_cell.length_b   1.000
_cell.length_c   1.000
_cell.angle_alpha   90.00
_cell.angle_beta   90.00
_cell.angle_gamma   90.00
#
_symmetry.space_group_name_H-M   'P 1'
#
loop_
_entity.id
_entity.type
_entity.pdbx_description
1 polymer ?
#
loop_
_entity_poly.entity_id
_entity_poly.type
_entity_poly.pdbx_seq_one_letter_code
_entity_poly.pdbx_strand_id
1 'polypeptide(L)'
;MFQSNKWISSRFPKSDDGREVEKIVLNATFWKKVWHVKKSLEPVAHVLQKIDGDGTQSIAFIYNDMCRAKRAIKVILGDDARKYGPFRTVIENQWSSLFHHPLYMAAYFLNPSYRYRPDFLLNPEVIRGLNDCIARLEVDNGKRISASIQIPDFVSAKADFGTDLALSTRMELDPAAWWQQHGICCLELQRIAIRILSQTCSSLICEHTWSIYDQAHSKRRSTASRKRWNELTFVHYNLRLRERQLGRRPGDVVSFDNLITENVLDDWLVESEKQTMQEDE
;
A
#
# COMPACT_ATOMS: atom_id res chain seq x y z
N MET A 1 32.25 11.00 -13.17
CA MET A 1 32.51 11.05 -11.71
C MET A 1 33.97 10.70 -11.40
N PHE A 2 34.40 9.46 -11.65
CA PHE A 2 35.78 8.99 -11.37
C PHE A 2 36.87 9.58 -12.29
N GLN A 3 36.50 10.13 -13.44
CA GLN A 3 37.44 10.84 -14.33
C GLN A 3 37.44 12.37 -14.11
N SER A 4 36.75 12.86 -13.06
CA SER A 4 36.67 14.31 -12.82
C SER A 4 37.90 14.82 -12.07
N ASN A 5 38.31 16.06 -12.35
CA ASN A 5 39.40 16.72 -11.63
C ASN A 5 39.18 16.72 -10.11
N LYS A 6 37.92 16.86 -9.65
CA LYS A 6 37.54 16.78 -8.22
C LYS A 6 37.83 15.43 -7.59
N TRP A 7 37.64 14.33 -8.32
CA TRP A 7 37.96 12.98 -7.82
C TRP A 7 39.46 12.78 -7.71
N ILE A 8 40.18 13.11 -8.78
CA ILE A 8 41.63 12.93 -8.90
C ILE A 8 42.39 13.74 -7.83
N SER A 9 41.93 14.95 -7.51
CA SER A 9 42.53 15.82 -6.49
C SER A 9 42.16 15.43 -5.05
N SER A 10 41.27 14.45 -4.84
CA SER A 10 40.80 14.05 -3.51
C SER A 10 41.67 12.96 -2.88
N ARG A 11 41.37 12.59 -1.63
CA ARG A 11 42.02 11.46 -0.93
C ARG A 11 41.52 10.08 -1.37
N PHE A 12 40.36 10.00 -2.01
CA PHE A 12 39.66 8.75 -2.30
C PHE A 12 40.33 7.86 -3.36
N PRO A 13 40.94 8.36 -4.44
CA PRO A 13 41.69 7.51 -5.38
C PRO A 13 42.88 6.78 -4.75
N LYS A 14 43.37 7.29 -3.61
CA LYS A 14 44.53 6.73 -2.89
C LYS A 14 44.12 5.76 -1.78
N SER A 15 42.84 5.75 -1.37
CA SER A 15 42.36 4.79 -0.37
C SER A 15 41.99 3.46 -1.02
N ASP A 16 42.10 2.37 -0.26
CA ASP A 16 41.73 1.04 -0.75
C ASP A 16 40.24 0.97 -1.10
N ASP A 17 39.37 1.52 -0.24
CA ASP A 17 37.92 1.60 -0.48
C ASP A 17 37.58 2.38 -1.75
N GLY A 18 38.25 3.51 -2.00
CA GLY A 18 37.96 4.35 -3.15
C GLY A 18 38.35 3.69 -4.47
N ARG A 19 39.48 2.95 -4.48
CA ARG A 19 39.90 2.13 -5.62
C ARG A 19 38.94 0.99 -5.89
N GLU A 20 38.44 0.33 -4.85
CA GLU A 20 37.48 -0.76 -5.00
C GLU A 20 36.13 -0.26 -5.53
N VAL A 21 35.62 0.87 -5.01
CA VAL A 21 34.40 1.50 -5.52
C VAL A 21 34.57 1.93 -6.99
N GLU A 22 35.70 2.55 -7.34
CA GLU A 22 35.99 2.93 -8.73
C GLU A 22 35.98 1.71 -9.66
N LYS A 23 36.63 0.62 -9.24
CA LYS A 23 36.64 -0.65 -9.98
C LYS A 23 35.24 -1.24 -10.16
N ILE A 24 34.39 -1.21 -9.14
CA ILE A 24 33.00 -1.68 -9.22
C ILE A 24 32.19 -0.81 -10.19
N VAL A 25 32.28 0.51 -10.06
CA VAL A 25 31.48 1.45 -10.88
C VAL A 25 31.94 1.47 -12.34
N LEU A 26 33.23 1.27 -12.63
CA LEU A 26 33.71 1.16 -14.01
C LEU A 26 33.44 -0.22 -14.64
N ASN A 27 33.01 -1.21 -13.86
CA ASN A 27 32.75 -2.56 -14.37
C ASN A 27 31.40 -2.65 -15.11
N ALA A 28 31.46 -2.84 -16.43
CA ALA A 28 30.26 -3.01 -17.26
C ALA A 28 29.40 -4.23 -16.86
N THR A 29 30.01 -5.32 -16.38
CA THR A 29 29.27 -6.52 -15.93
C THR A 29 28.51 -6.26 -14.63
N PHE A 30 29.02 -5.38 -13.76
CA PHE A 30 28.29 -4.92 -12.58
C PHE A 30 26.99 -4.23 -12.99
N TRP A 31 27.06 -3.24 -13.89
CA TRP A 31 25.87 -2.53 -14.36
C TRP A 31 24.86 -3.40 -15.09
N LYS A 32 25.31 -4.40 -15.86
CA LYS A 32 24.41 -5.41 -16.44
C LYS A 32 23.62 -6.17 -15.36
N LYS A 33 24.27 -6.54 -14.26
CA LYS A 33 23.61 -7.19 -13.11
C LYS A 33 22.65 -6.22 -12.40
N VAL A 34 23.06 -4.97 -12.15
CA VAL A 34 22.18 -3.95 -11.55
C VAL A 34 20.93 -3.73 -12.40
N TRP A 35 21.09 -3.61 -13.71
CA TRP A 35 19.96 -3.43 -14.62
C TRP A 35 19.02 -4.64 -14.59
N HIS A 36 19.56 -5.85 -14.52
CA HIS A 36 18.76 -7.07 -14.38
C HIS A 36 17.95 -7.09 -13.07
N VAL A 37 18.56 -6.70 -11.95
CA VAL A 37 17.87 -6.58 -10.65
C VAL A 37 16.78 -5.51 -10.72
N LYS A 38 17.11 -4.31 -11.23
CA LYS A 38 16.14 -3.21 -11.40
C LYS A 38 14.92 -3.68 -12.19
N LYS A 39 15.14 -4.28 -13.37
CA LYS A 39 14.07 -4.78 -14.23
C LYS A 39 13.22 -5.85 -13.53
N SER A 40 13.85 -6.70 -12.71
CA SER A 40 13.15 -7.74 -11.97
C SER A 40 12.32 -7.20 -10.80
N LEU A 41 12.70 -6.07 -10.20
CA LEU A 41 11.95 -5.45 -9.10
C LEU A 41 10.92 -4.42 -9.55
N GLU A 42 11.05 -3.91 -10.78
CA GLU A 42 10.18 -2.91 -11.37
C GLU A 42 8.68 -3.27 -11.30
N PRO A 43 8.23 -4.52 -11.56
CA PRO A 43 6.81 -4.86 -11.42
C PRO A 43 6.27 -4.67 -10.00
N VAL A 44 7.07 -4.96 -8.96
CA VAL A 44 6.67 -4.79 -7.56
C VAL A 44 6.64 -3.31 -7.20
N ALA A 45 7.64 -2.54 -7.65
CA ALA A 45 7.67 -1.09 -7.44
C ALA A 45 6.43 -0.39 -8.02
N HIS A 46 5.97 -0.81 -9.20
CA HIS A 46 4.73 -0.30 -9.78
C HIS A 46 3.49 -0.62 -8.93
N VAL A 47 3.42 -1.80 -8.31
CA VAL A 47 2.32 -2.11 -7.39
C VAL A 47 2.36 -1.22 -6.17
N LEU A 48 3.54 -1.03 -5.56
CA LEU A 48 3.70 -0.16 -4.39
C LEU A 48 3.34 1.30 -4.72
N GLN A 49 3.83 1.84 -5.83
CA GLN A 49 3.47 3.19 -6.29
C GLN A 49 1.95 3.37 -6.48
N LYS A 50 1.24 2.35 -6.96
CA LYS A 50 -0.22 2.40 -7.08
C LYS A 50 -0.94 2.36 -5.73
N ILE A 51 -0.36 1.68 -4.73
CA ILE A 51 -0.90 1.68 -3.36
C ILE A 51 -0.67 3.03 -2.69
N ASP A 52 0.47 3.66 -2.94
CA ASP A 52 0.90 4.93 -2.34
C ASP A 52 0.34 6.17 -3.04
N GLY A 53 -0.21 6.02 -4.24
CA GLY A 53 -0.81 7.09 -5.02
C GLY A 53 -1.99 7.78 -4.31
N ASP A 54 -2.11 9.09 -4.51
CA ASP A 54 -3.10 9.94 -3.82
C ASP A 54 -4.54 9.63 -4.27
N GLY A 55 -5.17 8.65 -3.60
CA GLY A 55 -6.57 8.76 -3.18
C GLY A 55 -7.65 7.93 -3.87
N THR A 56 -7.36 6.96 -4.75
CA THR A 56 -8.44 6.27 -5.51
C THR A 56 -8.39 4.74 -5.57
N GLN A 57 -7.32 4.06 -5.15
CA GLN A 57 -7.30 2.59 -5.30
C GLN A 57 -7.84 1.85 -4.06
N SER A 58 -9.02 1.27 -4.22
CA SER A 58 -9.63 0.31 -3.29
C SER A 58 -8.79 -0.97 -3.14
N ILE A 59 -8.88 -1.60 -1.97
CA ILE A 59 -8.39 -2.95 -1.66
C ILE A 59 -8.68 -4.00 -2.74
N ALA A 60 -9.74 -3.76 -3.50
CA ALA A 60 -10.20 -4.56 -4.63
C ALA A 60 -9.16 -4.79 -5.74
N PHE A 61 -8.13 -3.93 -5.85
CA PHE A 61 -7.20 -3.95 -6.97
C PHE A 61 -5.85 -4.63 -6.67
N ILE A 62 -5.42 -4.61 -5.41
CA ILE A 62 -4.03 -4.88 -5.03
C ILE A 62 -3.65 -6.35 -5.22
N TYR A 63 -4.54 -7.28 -4.86
CA TYR A 63 -4.26 -8.71 -5.02
C TYR A 63 -3.97 -9.07 -6.49
N ASN A 64 -4.80 -8.57 -7.41
CA ASN A 64 -4.60 -8.78 -8.84
C ASN A 64 -3.28 -8.19 -9.32
N ASP A 65 -2.98 -6.95 -8.94
CA ASP A 65 -1.77 -6.25 -9.33
C ASP A 65 -0.51 -6.96 -8.82
N MET A 66 -0.54 -7.50 -7.59
CA MET A 66 0.54 -8.34 -7.07
C MET A 66 0.68 -9.66 -7.82
N CYS A 67 -0.43 -10.34 -8.15
CA CYS A 67 -0.41 -11.54 -8.98
C CYS A 67 0.19 -11.27 -10.37
N ARG A 68 -0.13 -10.11 -10.98
CA ARG A 68 0.45 -9.66 -12.24
C ARG A 68 1.95 -9.37 -12.11
N ALA A 69 2.37 -8.73 -11.02
CA ALA A 69 3.78 -8.48 -10.74
C ALA A 69 4.57 -9.80 -10.64
N LYS A 70 4.07 -10.79 -9.90
CA LYS A 70 4.69 -12.13 -9.80
C LYS A 70 4.83 -12.80 -11.17
N ARG A 71 3.80 -12.72 -12.03
CA ARG A 71 3.87 -13.24 -13.41
C ARG A 71 4.89 -12.48 -14.26
N ALA A 72 4.91 -11.15 -14.19
CA ALA A 72 5.85 -10.33 -14.93
C ALA A 72 7.30 -10.66 -14.56
N ILE A 73 7.61 -10.83 -13.28
CA ILE A 73 8.93 -11.26 -12.79
C ILE A 73 9.31 -12.62 -13.38
N LYS A 74 8.38 -13.57 -13.36
CA LYS A 74 8.59 -14.90 -13.93
C LYS A 74 9.00 -14.82 -15.41
N VAL A 75 8.29 -14.01 -16.19
CA VAL A 75 8.56 -13.79 -17.62
C VAL A 75 9.90 -13.07 -17.84
N ILE A 76 10.19 -12.03 -17.07
CA ILE A 76 11.46 -11.27 -17.15
C ILE A 76 12.67 -12.17 -16.89
N LEU A 77 12.52 -13.15 -16.01
CA LEU A 77 13.54 -14.13 -15.64
C LEU A 77 13.54 -15.38 -16.53
N GLY A 78 12.81 -15.34 -17.66
CA GLY A 78 12.79 -16.37 -18.69
C GLY A 78 12.11 -17.66 -18.26
N ASP A 79 11.12 -17.58 -17.36
CA ASP A 79 10.39 -18.72 -16.80
C ASP A 79 11.27 -19.77 -16.11
N ASP A 80 12.51 -19.41 -15.77
CA ASP A 80 13.45 -20.27 -15.09
C ASP A 80 13.21 -20.26 -13.57
N ALA A 81 12.69 -21.36 -13.05
CA ALA A 81 12.37 -21.53 -11.63
C ALA A 81 13.57 -21.29 -10.70
N ARG A 82 14.80 -21.54 -11.17
CA ARG A 82 16.02 -21.29 -10.39
C ARG A 82 16.28 -19.79 -10.21
N LYS A 83 15.84 -18.98 -11.17
CA LYS A 83 16.01 -17.52 -11.17
C LYS A 83 14.87 -16.81 -10.46
N TYR A 84 13.62 -17.11 -10.81
CA TYR A 84 12.46 -16.42 -10.23
C TYR A 84 12.05 -16.98 -8.87
N GLY A 85 12.42 -18.22 -8.54
CA GLY A 85 12.08 -18.89 -7.27
C GLY A 85 12.44 -18.05 -6.05
N PRO A 86 13.70 -17.57 -5.90
CA PRO A 86 14.10 -16.71 -4.78
C PRO A 86 13.26 -15.43 -4.67
N PHE A 87 12.98 -14.75 -5.79
CA PHE A 87 12.12 -13.55 -5.80
C PHE A 87 10.70 -13.90 -5.36
N ARG A 88 10.14 -14.99 -5.89
CA ARG A 88 8.81 -15.46 -5.53
C ARG A 88 8.71 -15.74 -4.04
N THR A 89 9.69 -16.43 -3.45
CA THR A 89 9.71 -16.73 -2.01
C THR A 89 9.75 -15.46 -1.17
N VAL A 90 10.63 -14.50 -1.49
CA VAL A 90 10.71 -13.23 -0.75
C VAL A 90 9.39 -12.45 -0.84
N ILE A 91 8.83 -12.36 -2.05
CA ILE A 91 7.55 -11.68 -2.27
C ILE A 91 6.44 -12.41 -1.52
N GLU A 92 6.37 -13.73 -1.56
CA GLU A 92 5.35 -14.50 -0.85
C GLU A 92 5.49 -14.35 0.68
N ASN A 93 6.70 -14.35 1.22
CA ASN A 93 6.92 -14.13 2.65
C ASN A 93 6.46 -12.73 3.09
N GLN A 94 6.89 -11.69 2.37
CA GLN A 94 6.51 -10.32 2.71
C GLN A 94 5.03 -10.05 2.46
N TRP A 95 4.50 -10.54 1.35
CA TRP A 95 3.07 -10.48 1.05
C TRP A 95 2.26 -11.23 2.10
N SER A 96 2.73 -12.41 2.56
CA SER A 96 2.06 -13.19 3.59
C SER A 96 1.94 -12.45 4.92
N SER A 97 3.01 -11.75 5.30
CA SER A 97 3.06 -10.97 6.53
C SER A 97 2.25 -9.68 6.48
N LEU A 98 2.21 -9.00 5.33
CA LEU A 98 1.67 -7.63 5.23
C LEU A 98 0.27 -7.57 4.60
N PHE A 99 -0.04 -8.50 3.68
CA PHE A 99 -1.17 -8.35 2.75
C PHE A 99 -1.94 -9.65 2.45
N HIS A 100 -1.53 -10.81 2.97
CA HIS A 100 -2.28 -12.07 2.85
C HIS A 100 -3.38 -12.15 3.90
N HIS A 101 -4.13 -11.06 4.00
CA HIS A 101 -5.34 -10.98 4.78
C HIS A 101 -6.50 -11.45 3.91
N PRO A 102 -7.40 -12.32 4.40
CA PRO A 102 -8.62 -12.77 3.72
C PRO A 102 -9.39 -11.65 3.00
N LEU A 103 -9.30 -10.44 3.53
CA LEU A 103 -9.91 -9.23 2.98
C LEU A 103 -9.44 -8.88 1.55
N TYR A 104 -8.14 -8.97 1.24
CA TYR A 104 -7.63 -8.69 -0.11
C TYR A 104 -8.14 -9.70 -1.13
N MET A 105 -8.25 -10.95 -0.71
CA MET A 105 -8.75 -12.06 -1.53
C MET A 105 -10.25 -11.92 -1.79
N ALA A 106 -11.02 -11.64 -0.73
CA ALA A 106 -12.44 -11.39 -0.82
C ALA A 106 -12.75 -10.16 -1.69
N ALA A 107 -11.99 -9.08 -1.52
CA ALA A 107 -12.12 -7.88 -2.34
C ALA A 107 -11.83 -8.15 -3.82
N TYR A 108 -10.78 -8.93 -4.11
CA TYR A 108 -10.48 -9.36 -5.48
C TYR A 108 -11.62 -10.19 -6.08
N PHE A 109 -12.17 -11.13 -5.31
CA PHE A 109 -13.28 -11.96 -5.76
C PHE A 109 -14.53 -11.13 -6.07
N LEU A 110 -14.85 -10.18 -5.20
CA LEU A 110 -16.05 -9.35 -5.32
C LEU A 110 -15.88 -8.18 -6.30
N ASN A 111 -14.68 -7.95 -6.86
CA ASN A 111 -14.47 -6.87 -7.81
C ASN A 111 -15.07 -7.21 -9.19
N PRO A 112 -16.14 -6.52 -9.65
CA PRO A 112 -16.79 -6.82 -10.93
C PRO A 112 -15.89 -6.55 -12.13
N SER A 113 -14.94 -5.61 -12.04
CA SER A 113 -13.97 -5.34 -13.12
C SER A 113 -13.05 -6.54 -13.39
N TYR A 114 -12.89 -7.44 -12.41
CA TYR A 114 -12.06 -8.63 -12.51
C TYR A 114 -12.86 -9.92 -12.60
N ARG A 115 -13.93 -10.07 -11.82
CA ARG A 115 -14.63 -11.34 -11.64
C ARG A 115 -15.06 -11.99 -12.95
N TYR A 116 -15.46 -11.16 -13.91
CA TYR A 116 -16.00 -11.58 -15.20
C TYR A 116 -14.99 -11.58 -16.34
N ARG A 117 -13.71 -11.28 -16.06
CA ARG A 117 -12.67 -11.34 -17.08
C ARG A 117 -12.24 -12.78 -17.34
N PRO A 118 -11.84 -13.13 -18.58
CA PRO A 118 -11.38 -14.47 -18.91
C PRO A 118 -10.06 -14.84 -18.20
N ASP A 119 -9.26 -13.84 -17.80
CA ASP A 119 -7.99 -14.02 -17.08
C ASP A 119 -8.15 -13.99 -15.55
N PHE A 120 -9.38 -14.09 -15.02
CA PHE A 120 -9.64 -14.13 -13.59
C PHE A 120 -8.99 -15.37 -12.94
N LEU A 121 -8.22 -15.15 -11.88
CA LEU A 121 -7.45 -16.19 -11.19
C LEU A 121 -8.22 -16.73 -9.99
N LEU A 122 -8.98 -17.79 -10.23
CA LEU A 122 -9.68 -18.47 -9.15
C LEU A 122 -8.77 -19.50 -8.47
N ASN A 123 -8.09 -19.09 -7.40
CA ASN A 123 -7.34 -20.00 -6.53
C ASN A 123 -8.19 -20.42 -5.32
N PRO A 124 -7.99 -21.61 -4.74
CA PRO A 124 -8.70 -22.04 -3.52
C PRO A 124 -8.60 -21.04 -2.37
N GLU A 125 -7.46 -20.38 -2.23
CA GLU A 125 -7.23 -19.32 -1.25
C GLU A 125 -8.20 -18.13 -1.42
N VAL A 126 -8.58 -17.79 -2.65
CA VAL A 126 -9.51 -16.68 -2.91
C VAL A 126 -10.89 -16.98 -2.34
N ILE A 127 -11.36 -18.22 -2.52
CA ILE A 127 -12.64 -18.68 -1.96
C ILE A 127 -12.56 -18.78 -0.43
N ARG A 128 -11.46 -19.33 0.11
CA ARG A 128 -11.24 -19.39 1.56
C ARG A 128 -11.27 -17.99 2.17
N GLY A 129 -10.56 -17.03 1.57
CA GLY A 129 -10.54 -15.66 2.01
C GLY A 129 -11.91 -14.99 2.00
N LEU A 130 -12.71 -15.23 0.95
CA LEU A 130 -14.11 -14.76 0.90
C LEU A 130 -14.95 -15.34 2.04
N ASN A 131 -14.90 -16.65 2.23
CA ASN A 131 -15.68 -17.34 3.26
C ASN A 131 -15.27 -16.87 4.67
N ASP A 132 -13.98 -16.72 4.93
CA ASP A 132 -13.46 -16.18 6.19
C ASP A 132 -13.97 -14.76 6.44
N CYS A 133 -14.00 -13.91 5.41
CA CYS A 133 -14.55 -12.56 5.52
C CYS A 133 -16.06 -12.57 5.80
N ILE A 134 -16.84 -13.41 5.10
CA ILE A 134 -18.29 -13.54 5.35
C ILE A 134 -18.53 -13.98 6.80
N ALA A 135 -17.82 -15.01 7.26
CA ALA A 135 -17.96 -15.54 8.61
C ALA A 135 -17.60 -14.51 9.69
N ARG A 136 -16.59 -13.67 9.45
CA ARG A 136 -16.14 -12.62 10.38
C ARG A 136 -17.03 -11.38 10.37
N LEU A 137 -17.54 -10.96 9.22
CA LEU A 137 -18.27 -9.70 9.06
C LEU A 137 -19.76 -9.80 9.38
N GLU A 138 -20.33 -11.00 9.27
CA GLU A 138 -21.73 -11.26 9.58
C GLU A 138 -21.80 -12.18 10.80
N VAL A 139 -22.54 -11.77 11.84
CA VAL A 139 -22.66 -12.53 13.10
C VAL A 139 -23.78 -13.56 12.99
N ASP A 140 -24.84 -13.21 12.27
CA ASP A 140 -26.03 -14.05 12.11
C ASP A 140 -25.76 -15.20 11.13
N ASN A 141 -25.95 -16.43 11.59
CA ASN A 141 -25.68 -17.62 10.77
C ASN A 141 -26.63 -17.75 9.57
N GLY A 142 -27.89 -17.33 9.71
CA GLY A 142 -28.85 -17.33 8.62
C GLY A 142 -28.46 -16.36 7.51
N LYS A 143 -28.02 -15.15 7.87
CA LYS A 143 -27.50 -14.16 6.91
C LYS A 143 -26.20 -14.61 6.24
N ARG A 144 -25.29 -15.28 6.95
CA ARG A 144 -24.10 -15.90 6.33
C ARG A 144 -24.47 -16.94 5.26
N ILE A 145 -25.42 -17.82 5.57
CA ILE A 145 -25.91 -18.84 4.63
C ILE A 145 -26.57 -18.15 3.43
N SER A 146 -27.43 -17.15 3.67
CA SER A 146 -28.08 -16.37 2.61
C SER A 146 -27.07 -15.68 1.70
N ALA A 147 -26.05 -15.01 2.25
CA ALA A 147 -24.98 -14.39 1.48
C ALA A 147 -24.21 -15.43 0.64
N SER A 148 -23.94 -16.61 1.21
CA SER A 148 -23.27 -17.70 0.49
C SER A 148 -24.11 -18.25 -0.68
N ILE A 149 -25.42 -18.38 -0.50
CA ILE A 149 -26.36 -18.80 -1.54
C ILE A 149 -26.48 -17.77 -2.68
N GLN A 150 -26.22 -16.49 -2.39
CA GLN A 150 -26.25 -15.40 -3.39
C GLN A 150 -24.98 -15.33 -4.26
N ILE A 151 -23.86 -15.94 -3.83
CA ILE A 151 -22.59 -15.90 -4.58
C ILE A 151 -22.73 -16.41 -6.02
N PRO A 152 -23.38 -17.55 -6.32
CA PRO A 152 -23.52 -18.06 -7.68
C PRO A 152 -24.23 -17.09 -8.63
N ASP A 153 -25.16 -16.28 -8.14
CA ASP A 153 -25.91 -15.33 -8.96
C ASP A 153 -25.02 -14.15 -9.39
N PHE A 154 -24.19 -13.65 -8.48
CA PHE A 154 -23.12 -12.72 -8.83
C PHE A 154 -22.15 -13.37 -9.80
N VAL A 155 -21.59 -14.53 -9.49
CA VAL A 155 -20.60 -15.22 -10.34
C VAL A 155 -21.09 -15.42 -11.77
N SER A 156 -22.37 -15.75 -11.94
CA SER A 156 -22.97 -16.06 -13.24
C SER A 156 -23.56 -14.83 -13.94
N ALA A 157 -23.39 -13.62 -13.39
CA ALA A 157 -24.00 -12.39 -13.88
C ALA A 157 -25.52 -12.54 -14.11
N LYS A 158 -26.24 -13.13 -13.15
CA LYS A 158 -27.70 -13.29 -13.22
C LYS A 158 -28.42 -12.03 -12.75
N ALA A 159 -29.68 -11.90 -13.16
CA ALA A 159 -30.58 -10.82 -12.75
C ALA A 159 -29.91 -9.45 -12.92
N ASP A 160 -29.88 -8.63 -11.86
CA ASP A 160 -29.40 -7.25 -11.90
C ASP A 160 -27.92 -7.14 -12.33
N PHE A 161 -27.11 -8.16 -12.02
CA PHE A 161 -25.69 -8.20 -12.41
C PHE A 161 -25.45 -8.42 -13.91
N GLY A 162 -26.46 -8.93 -14.62
CA GLY A 162 -26.40 -9.27 -16.05
C GLY A 162 -27.04 -8.23 -16.97
N THR A 163 -27.58 -7.15 -16.42
CA THR A 163 -28.18 -6.07 -17.22
C THR A 163 -27.13 -5.36 -18.08
N ASP A 164 -27.52 -4.81 -19.23
CA ASP A 164 -26.62 -4.06 -20.11
C ASP A 164 -25.92 -2.90 -19.37
N LEU A 165 -26.67 -2.22 -18.49
CA LEU A 165 -26.11 -1.18 -17.63
C LEU A 165 -25.03 -1.76 -16.70
N ALA A 166 -25.35 -2.81 -15.95
CA ALA A 166 -24.39 -3.46 -15.04
C ALA A 166 -23.15 -3.99 -15.77
N LEU A 167 -23.29 -4.46 -17.01
CA LEU A 167 -22.19 -4.91 -17.87
C LEU A 167 -21.28 -3.75 -18.29
N SER A 168 -21.88 -2.65 -18.76
CA SER A 168 -21.14 -1.47 -19.24
C SER A 168 -20.39 -0.71 -18.14
N THR A 169 -20.87 -0.77 -16.89
CA THR A 169 -20.31 0.01 -15.77
C THR A 169 -19.27 -0.73 -14.93
N ARG A 170 -18.97 -2.01 -15.20
CA ARG A 170 -18.08 -2.85 -14.35
C ARG A 170 -16.67 -2.31 -14.19
N MET A 171 -16.15 -1.62 -15.21
CA MET A 171 -14.80 -1.04 -15.22
C MET A 171 -14.81 0.48 -14.98
N GLU A 172 -15.98 1.11 -15.11
CA GLU A 172 -16.14 2.56 -15.01
C GLU A 172 -16.42 3.02 -13.58
N LEU A 173 -17.17 2.21 -12.82
CA LEU A 173 -17.53 2.53 -11.44
C LEU A 173 -16.51 1.98 -10.43
N ASP A 174 -16.37 2.68 -9.31
CA ASP A 174 -15.76 2.11 -8.12
C ASP A 174 -16.48 0.80 -7.74
N PRO A 175 -15.76 -0.29 -7.40
CA PRO A 175 -16.39 -1.58 -7.09
C PRO A 175 -17.47 -1.51 -6.01
N ALA A 176 -17.29 -0.71 -4.95
CA ALA A 176 -18.31 -0.59 -3.90
C ALA A 176 -19.56 0.13 -4.43
N ALA A 177 -19.38 1.19 -5.22
CA ALA A 177 -20.49 1.89 -5.87
C ALA A 177 -21.24 0.99 -6.87
N TRP A 178 -20.51 0.16 -7.64
CA TRP A 178 -21.12 -0.82 -8.55
C TRP A 178 -22.00 -1.81 -7.79
N TRP A 179 -21.51 -2.34 -6.66
CA TRP A 179 -22.31 -3.22 -5.79
C TRP A 179 -23.52 -2.52 -5.20
N GLN A 180 -23.41 -1.25 -4.83
CA GLN A 180 -24.54 -0.46 -4.33
C GLN A 180 -25.65 -0.33 -5.38
N GLN A 181 -25.30 -0.18 -6.66
CA GLN A 181 -26.27 -0.03 -7.75
C GLN A 181 -26.86 -1.37 -8.22
N HIS A 182 -26.03 -2.40 -8.37
CA HIS A 182 -26.40 -3.63 -9.07
C HIS A 182 -26.56 -4.86 -8.16
N GLY A 183 -26.18 -4.76 -6.88
CA GLY A 183 -26.30 -5.85 -5.91
C GLY A 183 -27.68 -6.01 -5.26
N ILE A 184 -28.71 -5.34 -5.76
CA ILE A 184 -30.03 -5.23 -5.11
C ILE A 184 -30.76 -6.57 -5.00
N CYS A 185 -30.58 -7.51 -5.94
CA CYS A 185 -31.10 -8.88 -5.84
C CYS A 185 -30.39 -9.75 -4.79
N CYS A 186 -29.26 -9.30 -4.24
CA CYS A 186 -28.41 -10.06 -3.34
C CYS A 186 -28.00 -9.24 -2.12
N LEU A 187 -28.99 -8.78 -1.35
CA LEU A 187 -28.80 -7.79 -0.28
C LEU A 187 -27.78 -8.19 0.80
N GLU A 188 -27.71 -9.47 1.17
CA GLU A 188 -26.78 -9.90 2.22
C GLU A 188 -25.34 -9.95 1.70
N LEU A 189 -25.14 -10.46 0.48
CA LEU A 189 -23.84 -10.41 -0.18
C LEU A 189 -23.43 -8.97 -0.52
N GLN A 190 -24.38 -8.12 -0.96
CA GLN A 190 -24.16 -6.72 -1.28
C GLN A 190 -23.61 -5.94 -0.08
N ARG A 191 -24.23 -6.09 1.11
CA ARG A 191 -23.75 -5.44 2.34
C ARG A 191 -22.31 -5.83 2.66
N ILE A 192 -21.99 -7.11 2.54
CA ILE A 192 -20.63 -7.62 2.77
C ILE A 192 -19.66 -7.07 1.72
N ALA A 193 -20.04 -7.10 0.45
CA ALA A 193 -19.22 -6.62 -0.65
C ALA A 193 -18.90 -5.13 -0.52
N ILE A 194 -19.90 -4.28 -0.26
CA ILE A 194 -19.69 -2.85 -0.02
C ILE A 194 -18.74 -2.65 1.16
N ARG A 195 -18.97 -3.33 2.29
CA ARG A 195 -18.10 -3.22 3.47
C ARG A 195 -16.65 -3.58 3.16
N ILE A 196 -16.41 -4.66 2.40
CA ILE A 196 -15.07 -5.11 2.02
C ILE A 196 -14.43 -4.15 1.02
N LEU A 197 -15.14 -3.77 -0.04
CA LEU A 197 -14.61 -2.97 -1.14
C LEU A 197 -14.41 -1.50 -0.77
N SER A 198 -15.14 -1.00 0.23
CA SER A 198 -14.95 0.35 0.78
C SER A 198 -13.78 0.45 1.77
N GLN A 199 -13.06 -0.64 2.07
CA GLN A 199 -11.87 -0.56 2.92
C GLN A 199 -10.73 0.15 2.19
N THR A 200 -10.08 1.07 2.89
CA THR A 200 -8.86 1.72 2.42
C THR A 200 -7.65 0.83 2.70
N CYS A 201 -6.69 0.80 1.77
CA CYS A 201 -5.48 -0.03 1.90
C CYS A 201 -4.26 0.67 2.47
N SER A 202 -4.42 1.93 2.83
CA SER A 202 -3.28 2.78 3.11
C SER A 202 -2.80 2.67 4.55
N SER A 203 -2.11 1.58 4.89
CA SER A 203 -1.12 1.61 5.98
C SER A 203 0.22 2.20 5.54
N LEU A 204 0.50 2.26 4.23
CA LEU A 204 1.73 2.83 3.67
C LEU A 204 1.70 4.39 3.57
N ILE A 205 0.52 4.99 3.37
CA ILE A 205 0.35 6.45 3.57
C ILE A 205 0.66 6.81 5.03
N CYS A 206 0.33 5.90 5.95
CA CYS A 206 0.78 5.99 7.32
C CYS A 206 2.32 5.95 7.38
N GLU A 207 3.02 4.99 6.79
CA GLU A 207 4.50 4.91 6.90
C GLU A 207 5.27 6.20 6.53
N HIS A 208 4.85 6.95 5.51
CA HIS A 208 5.44 8.27 5.19
C HIS A 208 5.17 9.34 6.26
N THR A 209 4.01 9.30 6.90
CA THR A 209 3.73 10.09 8.12
C THR A 209 4.48 9.52 9.33
N TRP A 210 4.79 8.22 9.34
CA TRP A 210 5.44 7.55 10.44
C TRP A 210 6.97 7.68 10.42
N SER A 211 7.62 8.07 9.33
CA SER A 211 9.04 8.44 9.41
C SER A 211 9.26 9.69 10.26
N ILE A 212 8.29 10.63 10.24
CA ILE A 212 8.22 11.77 11.19
C ILE A 212 7.92 11.25 12.60
N TYR A 213 7.00 10.29 12.72
CA TYR A 213 6.66 9.62 13.99
C TYR A 213 7.88 8.94 14.64
N ASP A 214 8.68 8.17 13.89
CA ASP A 214 9.85 7.44 14.40
C ASP A 214 10.99 8.39 14.82
N GLN A 215 11.17 9.50 14.10
CA GLN A 215 12.14 10.54 14.48
C GLN A 215 11.72 11.27 15.78
N ALA A 216 10.41 11.44 16.01
CA ALA A 216 9.88 12.04 17.24
C ALA A 216 9.84 11.03 18.42
N HIS A 217 9.51 9.76 18.16
CA HIS A 217 9.40 8.69 19.16
C HIS A 217 10.75 8.18 19.65
N SER A 218 11.76 8.11 18.78
CA SER A 218 13.11 7.69 19.17
C SER A 218 13.77 8.62 20.19
N LYS A 219 13.32 9.88 20.28
CA LYS A 219 13.91 10.91 21.15
C LYS A 219 13.22 11.12 22.51
N ARG A 220 11.97 10.69 22.76
CA ARG A 220 11.28 10.93 24.05
C ARG A 220 10.31 9.81 24.48
N ARG A 221 10.47 9.33 25.73
CA ARG A 221 9.75 8.19 26.33
C ARG A 221 8.72 8.58 27.43
N SER A 222 7.94 9.66 27.29
CA SER A 222 6.89 9.97 28.28
C SER A 222 5.49 9.56 27.79
N THR A 223 4.75 8.85 28.64
CA THR A 223 3.40 8.33 28.36
C THR A 223 2.41 9.45 27.99
N ALA A 224 2.56 10.64 28.58
CA ALA A 224 1.73 11.81 28.30
C ALA A 224 1.93 12.34 26.87
N SER A 225 3.18 12.36 26.39
CA SER A 225 3.48 12.78 25.02
C SER A 225 2.84 11.82 24.01
N ARG A 226 2.95 10.50 24.25
CA ARG A 226 2.31 9.48 23.40
C ARG A 226 0.79 9.66 23.32
N LYS A 227 0.13 10.00 24.44
CA LYS A 227 -1.33 10.24 24.45
C LYS A 227 -1.70 11.46 23.60
N ARG A 228 -1.02 12.59 23.80
CA ARG A 228 -1.26 13.83 23.03
C ARG A 228 -1.01 13.64 21.53
N TRP A 229 -0.01 12.86 21.16
CA TRP A 229 0.29 12.53 19.77
C TRP A 229 -0.73 11.58 19.13
N ASN A 230 -1.26 10.60 19.87
CA ASN A 230 -2.36 9.77 19.39
C ASN A 230 -3.61 10.63 19.13
N GLU A 231 -3.91 11.58 20.00
CA GLU A 231 -5.04 12.53 19.84
C GLU A 231 -4.83 13.43 18.62
N LEU A 232 -3.63 13.99 18.42
CA LEU A 232 -3.30 14.79 17.24
C LEU A 232 -3.39 13.99 15.94
N THR A 233 -2.86 12.76 15.94
CA THR A 233 -2.95 11.84 14.80
C THR A 233 -4.41 11.55 14.46
N PHE A 234 -5.23 11.24 15.46
CA PHE A 234 -6.66 11.01 15.28
C PHE A 234 -7.38 12.21 14.67
N VAL A 235 -7.12 13.42 15.18
CA VAL A 235 -7.72 14.66 14.63
C VAL A 235 -7.26 14.90 13.20
N HIS A 236 -5.96 14.77 12.93
CA HIS A 236 -5.37 14.98 11.60
C HIS A 236 -6.00 14.06 10.54
N TYR A 237 -6.06 12.75 10.79
CA TYR A 237 -6.63 11.80 9.84
C TYR A 237 -8.13 12.02 9.63
N ASN A 238 -8.89 12.33 10.68
CA ASN A 238 -10.32 12.61 10.55
C ASN A 238 -10.61 13.91 9.79
N LEU A 239 -9.80 14.95 9.97
CA LEU A 239 -9.90 16.19 9.19
C LEU A 239 -9.61 15.94 7.71
N ARG A 240 -8.53 15.21 7.39
CA ARG A 240 -8.18 14.85 6.01
C ARG A 240 -9.26 13.99 5.35
N LEU A 241 -9.86 13.06 6.10
CA LEU A 241 -10.99 12.25 5.61
C LEU A 241 -12.20 13.13 5.28
N ARG A 242 -12.53 14.09 6.15
CA ARG A 242 -13.62 15.05 5.94
C ARG A 242 -13.36 15.94 4.72
N GLU A 243 -12.14 16.44 4.55
CA GLU A 243 -11.77 17.26 3.39
C GLU A 243 -11.85 16.50 2.07
N ARG A 244 -11.46 15.22 2.07
CA ARG A 244 -11.63 14.31 0.93
C ARG A 244 -13.09 14.10 0.58
N GLN A 245 -13.97 13.92 1.57
CA GLN A 245 -15.42 13.82 1.33
C GLN A 245 -16.02 15.11 0.75
N LEU A 246 -15.42 16.26 1.06
CA LEU A 246 -15.82 17.56 0.51
C LEU A 246 -15.20 17.86 -0.87
N GLY A 247 -14.44 16.94 -1.45
CA GLY A 247 -13.88 17.06 -2.81
C GLY A 247 -12.73 18.06 -2.94
N ARG A 248 -12.12 18.50 -1.84
CA ARG A 248 -10.95 19.39 -1.89
C ARG A 248 -9.70 18.59 -2.30
N ARG A 249 -8.98 19.06 -3.32
CA ARG A 249 -7.76 18.41 -3.81
C ARG A 249 -6.62 18.61 -2.80
N PRO A 250 -5.69 17.66 -2.68
CA PRO A 250 -4.57 17.72 -1.73
C PRO A 250 -3.61 18.91 -1.92
N GLY A 251 -3.77 19.71 -2.99
CA GLY A 251 -2.99 20.93 -3.23
C GLY A 251 -3.59 22.24 -2.69
N ASP A 252 -4.85 22.24 -2.25
CA ASP A 252 -5.53 23.46 -1.73
C ASP A 252 -5.50 23.55 -0.20
N VAL A 253 -4.98 22.52 0.47
CA VAL A 253 -4.82 22.49 1.93
C VAL A 253 -3.39 22.90 2.22
N VAL A 254 -3.19 23.94 3.03
CA VAL A 254 -1.89 24.28 3.61
C VAL A 254 -1.24 22.97 4.05
N SER A 255 -0.11 22.63 3.45
CA SER A 255 0.62 21.41 3.77
C SER A 255 0.80 21.35 5.29
N PHE A 256 0.05 20.47 5.95
CA PHE A 256 0.15 20.27 7.38
C PHE A 256 1.53 19.67 7.72
N ASP A 257 2.24 19.13 6.73
CA ASP A 257 3.66 18.77 6.84
C ASP A 257 4.51 20.02 7.15
N ASN A 258 4.17 21.19 6.58
CA ASN A 258 4.83 22.46 6.93
C ASN A 258 4.39 22.96 8.31
N LEU A 259 3.11 22.80 8.67
CA LEU A 259 2.59 23.23 9.98
C LEU A 259 3.17 22.42 11.16
N ILE A 260 3.40 21.11 10.98
CA ILE A 260 4.08 20.26 11.97
C ILE A 260 5.58 20.59 12.02
N THR A 261 6.19 20.89 10.88
CA THR A 261 7.60 21.31 10.81
C THR A 261 7.80 22.66 11.51
N GLU A 262 6.96 23.66 11.26
CA GLU A 262 7.11 25.02 11.81
C GLU A 262 6.69 25.10 13.28
N ASN A 263 5.51 24.59 13.68
CA ASN A 263 5.01 24.81 15.03
C ASN A 263 5.64 23.91 16.12
N VAL A 264 6.35 22.84 15.75
CA VAL A 264 6.99 21.93 16.73
C VAL A 264 8.49 22.20 16.85
N LEU A 265 9.13 22.83 15.86
CA LEU A 265 10.53 23.25 15.95
C LEU A 265 10.70 24.56 16.73
N ASP A 266 9.75 25.48 16.67
CA ASP A 266 9.83 26.77 17.39
C ASP A 266 9.84 26.59 18.92
N ASP A 267 9.08 25.63 19.46
CA ASP A 267 9.10 25.28 20.89
C ASP A 267 10.41 24.59 21.34
N TRP A 268 11.32 24.28 20.40
CA TRP A 268 12.56 23.52 20.65
C TRP A 268 13.85 24.25 20.27
N LEU A 269 13.77 25.46 19.70
CA LEU A 269 14.93 26.31 19.38
C LEU A 269 15.34 27.24 20.52
N VAL A 270 14.56 27.34 21.61
CA VAL A 270 14.99 28.04 22.81
C VAL A 270 15.87 27.10 23.63
N GLU A 271 17.17 27.10 23.34
CA GLU A 271 18.17 26.63 24.30
C GLU A 271 17.99 27.45 25.58
N SER A 272 17.57 26.82 26.68
CA SER A 272 17.65 27.44 27.99
C SER A 272 19.12 27.72 28.28
N GLU A 273 19.53 28.99 28.22
CA GLU A 273 20.84 29.45 28.65
C GLU A 273 21.12 28.87 30.04
N LYS A 274 22.18 28.05 30.14
CA LYS A 274 22.67 27.54 31.41
C LYS A 274 23.16 28.74 32.23
N GLN A 275 22.46 29.06 33.31
CA GLN A 275 23.03 29.86 34.39
C GLN A 275 24.24 29.12 34.96
N THR A 276 25.44 29.51 34.55
CA THR A 276 26.68 29.20 35.28
C THR A 276 26.69 30.08 36.53
N MET A 277 26.24 29.52 37.65
CA MET A 277 26.62 30.01 38.97
C MET A 277 28.13 29.76 39.13
N GLN A 278 28.93 30.81 39.00
CA GLN A 278 30.24 30.89 39.65
C GLN A 278 29.98 31.29 41.11
N GLU A 279 30.27 30.38 42.04
CA GLU A 279 30.53 30.74 43.44
C GLU A 279 32.04 30.54 43.65
N ASP A 280 32.75 31.66 43.65
CA ASP A 280 34.06 31.84 44.28
C ASP A 280 33.99 33.21 45.00
N GLU A 281 33.72 33.18 46.31
CA GLU A 281 34.30 34.04 47.36
C GLU A 281 33.94 33.51 48.76
#